data_AF-A0A9E5TSX7-F1
#
_entry.id   AF-A0A9E5TSX7-F1
#
_cell.length_a   1.000
_cell.length_b   1.000
_cell.length_c   1.000
_cell.angle_alpha   90.00
_cell.angle_beta   90.00
_cell.angle_gamma   90.00
#
_symmetry.space_group_name_H-M   'P 1'
#
loop_
_entity.id
_entity.type
_entity.pdbx_description
1 polymer ?
#
loop_
_entity_poly.entity_id
_entity_poly.type
_entity_poly.pdbx_seq_one_letter_code
_entity_poly.pdbx_strand_id
1 'polypeptide(L)'
;MTTDDVNRRLAAIMSADVKDYSRLMREDETSTVRTLTAYQEMMNTLIKQHHGRVVDSPGDNLLAEFASVVDAVQGAVGIQKELKARNAELSDNRKMEFRIGINLGDVIIEGERIYGDGVNIAARLEGLADPGGICISRTAYDQIEDKLPFGYEYLGEKRVKNLAKPVRAYKILLDPEEAVQTARQKRQADRWERDKHLGHVLIEKRSKPRERSKARFYKHLRTYAGVIGFLLIIDLLSAGGLWFYWPALGWGLFLFLHWSFTSSSKRMAEMDGEAPLDETGHRRAGGKLRHLRIQVEPKGSSAKDRVNIRVPLKMLRAGVKLSSALPEHAKDKINHALKEKGVDFDLSLFEGEKLEEVLDSLVDSGIDVETSDKEIHISCE
;
A
#
# COMPACT_ATOMS: atom_id res chain seq x y z
N MET A 1 45.87 36.38 19.26
CA MET A 1 44.77 35.76 18.51
C MET A 1 44.11 34.77 19.44
N THR A 2 43.08 35.18 20.16
CA THR A 2 42.21 34.26 20.90
C THR A 2 41.31 33.61 19.87
N THR A 3 41.46 32.31 19.65
CA THR A 3 40.46 31.53 18.95
C THR A 3 39.21 31.55 19.80
N ASP A 4 38.19 32.33 19.42
CA ASP A 4 36.84 32.19 19.95
C ASP A 4 36.40 30.76 19.61
N ASP A 5 36.55 29.86 20.57
CA ASP A 5 36.23 28.44 20.40
C ASP A 5 34.70 28.31 20.42
N VAL A 6 34.10 28.51 19.24
CA VAL A 6 32.67 28.39 19.03
C VAL A 6 32.28 26.92 19.20
N ASN A 7 31.78 26.57 20.38
CA ASN A 7 31.36 25.22 20.69
C ASN A 7 30.11 24.84 19.87
N ARG A 8 30.29 23.94 18.90
CA ARG A 8 29.24 23.43 18.01
C ARG A 8 28.92 21.99 18.34
N ARG A 9 27.63 21.66 18.36
CA ARG A 9 27.17 20.26 18.45
C ARG A 9 25.86 20.05 17.71
N LEU A 10 25.59 18.80 17.40
CA LEU A 10 24.29 18.34 16.95
C LEU A 10 23.34 18.24 18.16
N ALA A 11 22.15 18.81 18.05
CA ALA A 11 21.12 18.73 19.08
C ALA A 11 19.72 18.61 18.47
N ALA A 12 18.81 17.98 19.21
CA ALA A 12 17.38 18.06 18.92
C ALA A 12 16.82 19.30 19.62
N ILE A 13 16.15 20.16 18.86
CA ILE A 13 15.68 21.47 19.29
C ILE A 13 14.16 21.44 19.20
N MET A 14 13.51 21.75 20.31
CA MET A 14 12.06 21.85 20.43
C MET A 14 11.68 23.31 20.64
N SER A 15 10.81 23.83 19.78
CA SER A 15 10.17 25.13 19.94
C SER A 15 8.69 24.91 20.20
N ALA A 16 8.13 25.61 21.17
CA ALA A 16 6.71 25.57 21.48
C ALA A 16 6.17 27.00 21.66
N ASP A 17 4.97 27.25 21.16
CA ASP A 17 4.30 28.57 21.22
C ASP A 17 2.78 28.40 21.32
N VAL A 18 2.11 29.38 21.90
CA VAL A 18 0.66 29.36 22.10
C VAL A 18 -0.07 29.91 20.88
N LYS A 19 -1.07 29.18 20.40
CA LYS A 19 -1.97 29.74 19.40
C LYS A 19 -2.84 30.87 19.95
N ASP A 20 -2.86 31.98 19.21
CA ASP A 20 -3.73 33.13 19.48
C ASP A 20 -3.53 33.72 20.89
N TYR A 21 -2.30 33.69 21.43
CA TYR A 21 -1.99 34.18 22.77
C TYR A 21 -2.46 35.62 23.03
N SER A 22 -2.30 36.51 22.04
CA SER A 22 -2.74 37.90 22.15
C SER A 22 -4.26 38.04 22.34
N ARG A 23 -5.07 37.09 21.85
CA ARG A 23 -6.52 37.06 22.10
C ARG A 23 -6.80 36.70 23.57
N LEU A 24 -6.14 35.67 24.10
CA LEU A 24 -6.28 35.24 25.50
C LEU A 24 -5.92 36.37 26.48
N MET A 25 -4.83 37.09 26.18
CA MET A 25 -4.41 38.25 26.96
C MET A 25 -5.47 39.36 26.96
N ARG A 26 -6.07 39.68 25.81
CA ARG A 26 -7.11 40.72 25.73
C ARG A 26 -8.36 40.36 26.53
N GLU A 27 -8.72 39.08 26.58
CA GLU A 27 -9.91 38.62 27.29
C GLU A 27 -9.72 38.62 28.81
N ASP A 28 -8.57 38.14 29.29
CA ASP A 28 -8.23 38.11 30.72
C ASP A 28 -6.72 37.88 30.92
N GLU A 29 -6.00 38.98 31.14
CA GLU A 29 -4.55 38.98 31.33
C GLU A 29 -4.10 38.14 32.52
N THR A 30 -4.76 38.29 33.67
CA THR A 30 -4.31 37.69 34.93
C THR A 30 -4.43 36.17 34.89
N SER A 31 -5.58 35.66 34.44
CA SER A 31 -5.77 34.20 34.36
C SER A 31 -4.95 33.59 33.23
N THR A 32 -4.71 34.32 32.15
CA THR A 32 -3.86 33.84 31.03
C THR A 32 -2.42 33.69 31.47
N VAL A 33 -1.85 34.69 32.16
CA VAL A 33 -0.49 34.59 32.70
C VAL A 33 -0.36 33.44 33.70
N ARG A 34 -1.33 33.29 34.62
CA ARG A 34 -1.33 32.16 35.59
C ARG A 34 -1.35 30.80 34.90
N THR A 35 -2.19 30.65 33.88
CA THR A 35 -2.30 29.40 33.11
C THR A 35 -1.01 29.12 32.36
N LEU A 36 -0.45 30.14 31.70
CA LEU A 36 0.81 30.03 30.99
C LEU A 36 1.95 29.60 31.91
N THR A 37 2.10 30.22 33.09
CA THR A 37 3.13 29.85 34.07
C THR A 37 2.97 28.39 34.52
N ALA A 38 1.75 27.97 34.86
CA ALA A 38 1.49 26.57 35.26
C ALA A 38 1.80 25.57 34.13
N TYR A 39 1.54 25.94 32.88
CA TYR A 39 1.86 25.11 31.72
C TYR A 39 3.38 25.09 31.45
N GLN A 40 4.08 26.22 31.58
CA GLN A 40 5.54 26.28 31.46
C GLN A 40 6.26 25.46 32.53
N GLU A 41 5.80 25.49 33.79
CA GLU A 41 6.34 24.65 34.87
C GLU A 41 6.14 23.15 34.59
N MET A 42 4.95 22.78 34.13
CA MET A 42 4.63 21.41 33.72
C MET A 42 5.51 20.97 32.55
N MET A 43 5.62 21.79 31.50
CA MET A 43 6.47 21.51 30.34
C MET A 43 7.93 21.35 30.75
N ASN A 44 8.46 22.24 31.58
CA ASN A 44 9.84 22.13 32.10
C ASN A 44 10.06 20.80 32.84
N THR A 45 9.08 20.35 33.61
CA THR A 45 9.13 19.06 34.32
C THR A 45 9.19 17.89 33.33
N LEU A 46 8.30 17.85 32.34
CA LEU A 46 8.29 16.79 31.32
C LEU A 46 9.56 16.81 30.46
N ILE A 47 10.06 17.99 30.09
CA ILE A 47 11.30 18.15 29.34
C ILE A 47 12.46 17.53 30.13
N LYS A 48 12.58 17.83 31.42
CA LYS A 48 13.62 17.25 32.29
C LYS A 48 13.47 15.74 32.46
N GLN A 49 12.25 15.23 32.60
CA GLN A 49 11.98 13.78 32.69
C GLN A 49 12.44 13.03 31.42
N HIS A 50 12.40 13.70 30.27
CA HIS A 50 12.94 13.21 29.01
C HIS A 50 14.36 13.75 28.72
N HIS A 51 15.17 13.99 29.74
CA HIS A 51 16.59 14.38 29.61
C HIS A 51 16.85 15.64 28.76
N GLY A 52 15.85 16.50 28.61
CA GLY A 52 15.96 17.78 27.94
C GLY A 52 16.27 18.92 28.90
N ARG A 53 16.63 20.06 28.31
CA ARG A 53 16.87 21.32 29.03
C ARG A 53 16.10 22.44 28.35
N VAL A 54 15.33 23.20 29.14
CA VAL A 54 14.77 24.48 28.68
C VAL A 54 15.91 25.48 28.58
N VAL A 55 16.12 26.03 27.39
CA VAL A 55 17.17 27.00 27.08
C VAL A 55 16.68 28.42 27.25
N ASP A 56 15.46 28.68 26.79
CA ASP A 56 14.83 29.99 26.89
C ASP A 56 13.30 29.84 26.93
N SER A 57 12.60 30.82 27.48
CA SER A 57 11.13 30.83 27.53
C SER A 57 10.56 32.27 27.47
N PRO A 58 10.82 33.03 26.40
CA PRO A 58 10.40 34.41 26.31
C PRO A 58 8.89 34.52 26.02
N GLY A 59 8.13 35.08 26.98
CA GLY A 59 6.69 35.24 26.83
C GLY A 59 5.97 33.90 26.83
N ASP A 60 5.19 33.63 25.79
CA ASP A 60 4.47 32.38 25.53
C ASP A 60 5.29 31.32 24.79
N ASN A 61 6.48 31.70 24.29
CA ASN A 61 7.39 30.80 23.63
C ASN A 61 8.22 30.00 24.65
N LEU A 62 8.53 28.76 24.31
CA LEU A 62 9.45 27.88 25.03
C LEU A 62 10.41 27.22 24.05
N LEU A 63 11.70 27.35 24.33
CA LEU A 63 12.78 26.72 23.57
C LEU A 63 13.50 25.71 24.45
N ALA A 64 13.59 24.47 24.00
CA ALA A 64 14.31 23.41 24.70
C ALA A 64 15.24 22.64 23.77
N GLU A 65 16.27 22.06 24.35
CA GLU A 65 17.21 21.18 23.66
C GLU A 65 17.24 19.80 24.30
N PHE A 66 17.57 18.81 23.47
CA PHE A 66 17.74 17.41 23.86
C PHE A 66 18.96 16.84 23.14
N ALA A 67 19.69 15.95 23.81
CA ALA A 67 20.75 15.18 23.18
C ALA A 67 20.20 14.09 22.23
N SER A 68 18.95 13.67 22.45
CA SER A 68 18.25 12.62 21.72
C SER A 68 16.97 13.17 21.10
N VAL A 69 16.79 12.96 19.80
CA VAL A 69 15.55 13.30 19.10
C VAL A 69 14.39 12.39 19.50
N VAL A 70 14.68 11.15 19.93
CA VAL A 70 13.67 10.24 20.46
C VAL A 70 13.06 10.83 21.73
N ASP A 71 13.92 11.33 22.63
CA ASP A 71 13.52 11.93 23.90
C ASP A 71 12.74 13.23 23.67
N ALA A 72 13.21 14.07 22.74
CA ALA A 72 12.51 15.29 22.34
C ALA A 72 11.07 15.01 21.89
N VAL A 73 10.88 13.98 21.04
CA VAL A 73 9.58 13.61 20.52
C VAL A 73 8.70 12.99 21.59
N GLN A 74 9.23 12.08 22.42
CA GLN A 74 8.47 11.51 23.53
C GLN A 74 8.04 12.58 24.54
N GLY A 75 8.93 13.50 24.88
CA GLY A 75 8.63 14.65 25.74
C GLY A 75 7.56 15.55 25.14
N ALA A 76 7.65 15.89 23.85
CA ALA A 76 6.64 16.69 23.18
C ALA A 76 5.27 16.00 23.11
N VAL A 77 5.22 14.68 22.87
CA VAL A 77 3.99 13.90 22.92
C VAL A 77 3.41 13.87 24.33
N GLY A 78 4.25 13.72 25.36
CA GLY A 78 3.83 13.83 26.76
C GLY A 78 3.22 15.20 27.08
N ILE A 79 3.88 16.28 26.63
CA ILE A 79 3.40 17.65 26.78
C ILE A 79 2.03 17.82 26.12
N GLN A 80 1.86 17.41 24.87
CA GLN A 80 0.57 17.58 24.18
C GLN A 80 -0.56 16.78 24.85
N LYS A 81 -0.27 15.59 25.38
CA LYS A 81 -1.26 14.80 26.12
C LYS A 81 -1.69 15.49 27.42
N GLU A 82 -0.74 15.99 28.19
CA GLU A 82 -1.01 16.69 29.46
C GLU A 82 -1.75 18.01 29.20
N LEU A 83 -1.34 18.78 28.18
CA LEU A 83 -2.05 20.00 27.77
C LEU A 83 -3.47 19.70 27.30
N LYS A 84 -3.69 18.63 26.51
CA LYS A 84 -5.03 18.19 26.09
C LYS A 84 -5.91 17.86 27.28
N ALA A 85 -5.37 17.18 28.30
CA ALA A 85 -6.09 16.87 29.52
C ALA A 85 -6.48 18.13 30.31
N ARG A 86 -5.54 19.06 30.56
CA ARG A 86 -5.81 20.30 31.29
C ARG A 86 -6.75 21.24 30.53
N ASN A 87 -6.60 21.35 29.21
CA ASN A 87 -7.49 22.15 28.39
C ASN A 87 -8.91 21.58 28.33
N ALA A 88 -9.13 20.28 28.59
CA ALA A 88 -10.47 19.70 28.64
C ALA A 88 -11.31 20.22 29.82
N GLU A 89 -10.67 20.74 30.87
CA GLU A 89 -11.33 21.35 32.04
C GLU A 89 -11.67 22.83 31.82
N LEU A 90 -11.18 23.44 30.73
CA LEU A 90 -11.37 24.84 30.41
C LEU A 90 -12.45 25.01 29.33
N SER A 91 -13.13 26.18 29.36
CA SER A 91 -14.02 26.58 28.28
C SER A 91 -13.24 26.80 26.98
N ASP A 92 -13.89 26.59 25.83
CA ASP A 92 -13.23 26.64 24.51
C ASP A 92 -12.46 27.94 24.26
N ASN A 93 -12.97 29.08 24.70
CA ASN A 93 -12.30 30.38 24.56
C ASN A 93 -11.04 30.54 25.43
N ARG A 94 -10.88 29.71 26.47
CA ARG A 94 -9.76 29.72 27.42
C ARG A 94 -8.72 28.64 27.17
N LYS A 95 -8.99 27.67 26.29
CA LYS A 95 -8.03 26.63 25.92
C LYS A 95 -6.75 27.26 25.37
N MET A 96 -5.62 26.82 25.90
CA MET A 96 -4.30 27.29 25.49
C MET A 96 -3.64 26.16 24.69
N GLU A 97 -3.83 26.21 23.37
CA GLU A 97 -3.34 25.19 22.45
C GLU A 97 -1.90 25.53 22.03
N PHE A 98 -0.94 24.76 22.54
CA PHE A 98 0.43 24.87 22.10
C PHE A 98 0.64 24.17 20.76
N ARG A 99 1.44 24.79 19.91
CA ARG A 99 2.06 24.16 18.74
C ARG A 99 3.48 23.78 19.09
N ILE A 100 3.96 22.65 18.59
CA ILE A 100 5.34 22.20 18.85
C ILE A 100 6.05 21.86 17.54
N GLY A 101 7.26 22.40 17.38
CA GLY A 101 8.18 22.13 16.28
C GLY A 101 9.46 21.46 16.77
N ILE A 102 9.89 20.37 16.14
CA ILE A 102 11.13 19.67 16.49
C ILE A 102 12.05 19.53 15.29
N ASN A 103 13.30 19.95 15.46
CA ASN A 103 14.33 19.78 14.45
C ASN A 103 15.59 19.14 15.04
N LEU A 104 16.25 18.27 14.28
CA LEU A 104 17.60 17.80 14.58
C LEU A 104 18.59 18.55 13.68
N GLY A 105 19.52 19.29 14.29
CA GLY A 105 20.50 20.08 13.55
C GLY A 105 21.63 20.63 14.42
N ASP A 106 22.63 21.21 13.76
CA ASP A 106 23.78 21.82 14.44
C ASP A 106 23.39 23.14 15.10
N VAL A 107 23.89 23.32 16.33
CA VAL A 107 23.75 24.54 17.11
C VAL A 107 25.10 25.01 17.62
N ILE A 108 25.21 26.32 17.80
CA ILE A 108 26.29 26.98 18.52
C ILE A 108 25.83 27.20 19.96
N ILE A 109 26.67 26.84 20.92
CA ILE A 109 26.40 27.05 22.35
C ILE A 109 27.22 28.24 22.82
N GLU A 110 26.56 29.18 23.48
CA GLU A 110 27.21 30.30 24.15
C GLU A 110 26.62 30.43 25.57
N GLY A 111 27.38 29.95 26.56
CA GLY A 111 26.89 29.82 27.93
C GLY A 111 25.70 28.85 28.01
N GLU A 112 24.54 29.37 28.43
CA GLU A 112 23.31 28.60 28.51
C GLU A 112 22.43 28.71 27.26
N ARG A 113 22.75 29.62 26.32
CA ARG A 113 21.96 29.88 25.12
C ARG A 113 22.43 29.04 23.93
N ILE A 114 21.51 28.81 23.00
CA ILE A 114 21.78 28.14 21.73
C ILE A 114 21.43 29.06 20.56
N TYR A 115 22.25 29.01 19.51
CA TYR A 115 22.08 29.79 18.29
C TYR A 115 22.30 28.93 17.05
N GLY A 116 21.79 29.41 15.92
CA GLY A 116 22.02 28.84 14.60
C GLY A 116 20.73 28.46 13.86
N ASP A 117 20.90 28.01 12.62
CA ASP A 117 19.79 27.69 11.73
C ASP A 117 18.88 26.58 12.28
N GLY A 118 19.44 25.67 13.09
CA GLY A 118 18.67 24.61 13.73
C GLY A 118 17.51 25.14 14.59
N VAL A 119 17.73 26.26 15.30
CA VAL A 119 16.75 26.93 16.15
C VAL A 119 15.65 27.57 15.29
N ASN A 120 16.06 28.27 14.23
CA ASN A 120 15.13 28.91 13.29
C ASN A 120 14.24 27.88 12.58
N ILE A 121 14.77 26.71 12.24
CA ILE A 121 14.01 25.62 11.64
C ILE A 121 12.98 25.06 12.63
N ALA A 122 13.36 24.83 13.90
CA ALA A 122 12.45 24.34 14.93
C ALA A 122 11.27 25.31 15.16
N ALA A 123 11.55 26.61 15.31
CA ALA A 123 10.52 27.64 15.42
C ALA A 123 9.63 27.69 14.18
N ARG A 124 10.18 27.45 12.98
CA ARG A 124 9.33 27.40 11.78
C ARG A 124 8.40 26.19 11.76
N LEU A 125 8.89 25.03 12.19
CA LEU A 125 8.09 23.82 12.27
C LEU A 125 6.96 23.98 13.28
N GLU A 126 7.19 24.67 14.39
CA GLU A 126 6.16 25.06 15.35
C GLU A 126 5.03 25.82 14.64
N GLY A 127 5.36 26.87 13.89
CA GLY A 127 4.35 27.63 13.14
C GLY A 127 3.69 26.87 11.97
N LEU A 128 4.12 25.65 11.67
CA LEU A 128 3.48 24.74 10.70
C LEU A 128 2.61 23.68 11.38
N ALA A 129 2.75 23.48 12.69
CA ALA A 129 1.95 22.51 13.42
C ALA A 129 0.51 22.99 13.57
N ASP A 130 -0.43 22.05 13.55
CA ASP A 130 -1.81 22.33 13.96
C ASP A 130 -1.85 22.69 15.46
N PRO A 131 -2.89 23.39 15.94
CA PRO A 131 -3.08 23.63 17.37
C PRO A 131 -3.13 22.30 18.13
N GLY A 132 -2.33 22.15 19.19
CA GLY A 132 -2.20 20.86 19.89
C GLY A 132 -1.39 19.80 19.13
N GLY A 133 -0.80 20.16 17.99
CA GLY A 133 -0.04 19.27 17.12
C GLY A 133 1.47 19.33 17.31
N ILE A 134 2.16 18.37 16.70
CA ILE A 134 3.63 18.31 16.66
C ILE A 134 4.08 18.18 15.21
N CYS A 135 4.97 19.07 14.79
CA CYS A 135 5.59 19.07 13.49
C CYS A 135 7.10 18.83 13.63
N ILE A 136 7.65 17.94 12.82
CA ILE A 136 9.05 17.56 12.87
C ILE A 136 9.74 17.73 11.52
N SER A 137 11.04 18.00 11.54
CA SER A 137 11.85 18.03 10.33
C SER A 137 12.07 16.62 9.78
N ARG A 138 12.45 16.51 8.51
CA ARG A 138 12.91 15.24 7.95
C ARG A 138 14.08 14.62 8.71
N THR A 139 15.05 15.44 9.14
CA THR A 139 16.21 14.91 9.88
C THR A 139 15.80 14.29 11.21
N ALA A 140 14.76 14.82 11.86
CA ALA A 140 14.17 14.19 13.03
C ALA A 140 13.38 12.93 12.68
N TYR A 141 12.52 12.99 11.66
CA TYR A 141 11.70 11.86 11.17
C TYR A 141 12.57 10.64 10.84
N ASP A 142 13.61 10.82 10.02
CA ASP A 142 14.51 9.75 9.56
C ASP A 142 15.21 9.02 10.75
N GLN A 143 15.28 9.66 11.94
CA GLN A 143 15.91 9.08 13.12
C GLN A 143 14.92 8.35 14.06
N ILE A 144 13.62 8.57 13.90
CA ILE A 144 12.59 8.08 14.84
C ILE A 144 11.56 7.16 14.19
N GLU A 145 11.43 7.14 12.86
CA GLU A 145 10.34 6.43 12.17
C GLU A 145 10.24 4.94 12.54
N ASP A 146 11.37 4.29 12.77
CA ASP A 146 11.45 2.87 13.17
C ASP A 146 11.56 2.65 14.68
N LYS A 147 11.69 3.73 15.47
CA LYS A 147 11.95 3.67 16.92
C LYS A 147 10.72 3.98 17.76
N LEU A 148 9.81 4.79 17.24
CA LEU A 148 8.64 5.26 17.96
C LEU A 148 7.35 4.77 17.27
N PRO A 149 6.37 4.26 18.04
CA PRO A 149 5.15 3.66 17.49
C PRO A 149 4.09 4.72 17.14
N PHE A 150 4.49 5.81 16.48
CA PHE A 150 3.59 6.89 16.07
C PHE A 150 3.27 6.82 14.58
N GLY A 151 2.12 7.37 14.19
CA GLY A 151 1.83 7.67 12.79
C GLY A 151 2.50 8.98 12.38
N TYR A 152 2.89 9.08 11.11
CA TYR A 152 3.50 10.28 10.55
C TYR A 152 2.85 10.64 9.23
N GLU A 153 2.54 11.92 9.04
CA GLU A 153 2.00 12.46 7.80
C GLU A 153 3.00 13.44 7.18
N TYR A 154 3.33 13.26 5.90
CA TYR A 154 4.26 14.14 5.20
C TYR A 154 3.54 15.42 4.72
N LEU A 155 4.00 16.59 5.19
CA LEU A 155 3.39 17.89 4.89
C LEU A 155 4.01 18.59 3.66
N GLY A 156 4.96 17.94 2.99
CA GLY A 156 5.65 18.48 1.82
C GLY A 156 6.88 19.33 2.15
N GLU A 157 7.41 19.98 1.11
CA GLU A 157 8.51 20.94 1.21
C GLU A 157 7.96 22.35 1.50
N LYS A 158 8.39 22.95 2.61
CA LYS A 158 8.01 24.31 3.01
C LYS A 158 9.20 25.25 2.84
N ARG A 159 9.05 26.24 1.96
CA ARG A 159 10.00 27.35 1.85
C ARG A 159 9.78 28.33 3.01
N VAL A 160 10.88 28.83 3.55
CA VAL A 160 10.88 29.72 4.70
C VAL A 160 11.70 30.96 4.36
N LYS A 161 11.29 32.12 4.88
CA LYS A 161 12.11 33.32 4.81
C LYS A 161 13.46 33.02 5.49
N ASN A 162 14.55 33.44 4.87
CA ASN A 162 15.92 33.33 5.39
C ASN A 162 16.53 31.91 5.45
N LEU A 163 15.92 30.90 4.81
CA LEU A 163 16.54 29.58 4.62
C LEU A 163 16.78 29.30 3.13
N ALA A 164 18.00 28.90 2.78
CA ALA A 164 18.40 28.63 1.39
C ALA A 164 17.72 27.39 0.80
N LYS A 165 17.38 26.41 1.64
CA LYS A 165 16.76 25.14 1.23
C LYS A 165 15.38 24.99 1.89
N PRO A 166 14.37 24.44 1.17
CA PRO A 166 13.08 24.14 1.76
C PRO A 166 13.22 23.06 2.83
N VAL A 167 12.42 23.17 3.89
CA VAL A 167 12.37 22.19 4.98
C VAL A 167 11.25 21.20 4.65
N ARG A 168 11.60 19.91 4.65
CA ARG A 168 10.63 18.81 4.58
C ARG A 168 10.06 18.58 5.97
N ALA A 169 8.74 18.71 6.10
CA ALA A 169 8.05 18.66 7.38
C ALA A 169 7.13 17.44 7.48
N TYR A 170 7.00 16.88 8.67
CA TYR A 170 6.10 15.77 8.98
C TYR A 170 5.27 16.11 10.21
N LYS A 171 4.00 15.76 10.21
CA LYS A 171 3.10 15.82 11.38
C LYS A 171 3.13 14.49 12.11
N ILE A 172 3.20 14.53 13.44
CA ILE A 172 3.01 13.34 14.28
C ILE A 172 1.52 13.18 14.56
N LEU A 173 0.99 11.97 14.31
CA LEU A 173 -0.40 11.62 14.59
C LEU A 173 -0.49 11.14 16.05
N LEU A 174 -1.09 11.99 16.90
CA LEU A 174 -1.17 11.77 18.35
C LEU A 174 -2.31 10.81 18.74
N ASP A 175 -3.36 10.74 17.92
CA ASP A 175 -4.51 9.88 18.17
C ASP A 175 -4.30 8.48 17.51
N PRO A 176 -4.45 7.37 18.26
CA PRO A 176 -4.19 6.02 17.74
C PRO A 176 -5.00 5.65 16.49
N GLU A 177 -6.21 6.18 16.35
CA GLU A 177 -7.07 5.92 15.19
C GLU A 177 -6.50 6.53 13.90
N GLU A 178 -5.97 7.75 13.96
CA GLU A 178 -5.32 8.40 12.82
C GLU A 178 -4.04 7.65 12.41
N ALA A 179 -3.26 7.20 13.39
CA ALA A 179 -2.05 6.39 13.14
C ALA A 179 -2.38 5.05 12.45
N VAL A 180 -3.44 4.37 12.86
CA VAL A 180 -3.89 3.10 12.25
C VAL A 180 -4.39 3.31 10.82
N GLN A 181 -5.09 4.41 10.54
CA GLN A 181 -5.57 4.73 9.18
C GLN A 181 -4.41 5.00 8.23
N THR A 182 -3.44 5.83 8.62
CA THR A 182 -2.25 6.12 7.82
C THR A 182 -1.38 4.88 7.59
N ALA A 183 -1.21 4.03 8.61
CA ALA A 183 -0.52 2.75 8.47
C ALA A 183 -1.25 1.79 7.51
N ARG A 184 -2.59 1.77 7.53
CA ARG A 184 -3.41 0.98 6.60
C ARG A 184 -3.28 1.47 5.16
N GLN A 185 -3.26 2.79 4.94
CA GLN A 185 -3.05 3.39 3.63
C GLN A 185 -1.66 3.10 3.08
N LYS A 186 -0.59 3.25 3.89
CA LYS A 186 0.79 2.89 3.49
C LYS A 186 0.89 1.42 3.10
N ARG A 187 0.32 0.50 3.89
CA ARG A 187 0.27 -0.95 3.57
C ARG A 187 -0.49 -1.26 2.27
N GLN A 188 -1.54 -0.50 1.95
CA GLN A 188 -2.28 -0.65 0.69
C GLN A 188 -1.47 -0.12 -0.50
N ALA A 189 -0.78 1.01 -0.35
CA ALA A 189 0.12 1.57 -1.36
C ALA A 189 1.31 0.64 -1.64
N ASP A 190 1.96 0.11 -0.60
CA ASP A 190 3.07 -0.85 -0.72
C ASP A 190 2.61 -2.18 -1.35
N ARG A 191 1.35 -2.57 -1.12
CA ARG A 191 0.75 -3.74 -1.78
C ARG A 191 0.53 -3.45 -3.26
N TRP A 192 -0.04 -2.29 -3.60
CA TRP A 192 -0.26 -1.86 -4.98
C TRP A 192 1.04 -1.77 -5.79
N GLU A 193 2.12 -1.21 -5.22
CA GLU A 193 3.42 -1.14 -5.89
C GLU A 193 4.06 -2.53 -6.10
N ARG A 194 3.96 -3.42 -5.11
CA ARG A 194 4.40 -4.81 -5.24
C ARG A 194 3.63 -5.56 -6.32
N ASP A 195 2.31 -5.40 -6.36
CA ASP A 195 1.44 -6.01 -7.37
C ASP A 195 1.74 -5.47 -8.78
N LYS A 196 2.09 -4.18 -8.90
CA LYS A 196 2.55 -3.56 -10.15
C LYS A 196 3.90 -4.13 -10.62
N HIS A 197 4.85 -4.34 -9.70
CA HIS A 197 6.13 -4.98 -9.98
C HIS A 197 5.95 -6.45 -10.42
N LEU A 198 5.13 -7.22 -9.71
CA LEU A 198 4.77 -8.59 -10.08
C LEU A 198 4.07 -8.64 -11.45
N GLY A 199 3.17 -7.69 -11.72
CA GLY A 199 2.53 -7.50 -13.02
C GLY A 199 3.55 -7.26 -14.13
N HIS A 200 4.52 -6.36 -13.93
CA HIS A 200 5.57 -6.10 -14.90
C HIS A 200 6.47 -7.32 -15.16
N VAL A 201 6.87 -8.05 -14.12
CA VAL A 201 7.68 -9.28 -14.23
C VAL A 201 6.92 -10.39 -14.97
N LEU A 202 5.61 -10.54 -14.71
CA LEU A 202 4.75 -11.50 -15.40
C LEU A 202 4.47 -11.09 -16.86
N ILE A 203 4.37 -9.78 -17.15
CA ILE A 203 4.23 -9.23 -18.51
C ILE A 203 5.53 -9.42 -19.30
N GLU A 204 6.69 -9.19 -18.71
CA GLU A 204 7.99 -9.38 -19.37
C GLU A 204 8.27 -10.87 -19.66
N LYS A 205 7.84 -11.79 -18.78
CA LYS A 205 7.88 -13.24 -19.06
C LYS A 205 6.89 -13.66 -20.17
N ARG A 206 5.78 -12.93 -20.35
CA ARG A 206 4.77 -13.23 -21.40
C ARG A 206 5.09 -12.63 -22.77
N SER A 207 5.92 -11.60 -22.87
CA SER A 207 6.24 -10.95 -24.16
C SER A 207 7.34 -11.66 -24.95
N LYS A 208 8.28 -12.36 -24.28
CA LYS A 208 9.43 -13.00 -24.94
C LYS A 208 9.19 -14.35 -25.68
N PRO A 209 8.08 -15.12 -25.55
CA PRO A 209 7.85 -16.30 -26.37
C PRO A 209 7.18 -15.99 -27.73
N ARG A 210 6.55 -14.81 -27.91
CA ARG A 210 5.77 -14.48 -29.12
C ARG A 210 6.60 -14.05 -30.34
N GLU A 211 7.77 -13.42 -30.15
CA GLU A 211 8.67 -13.06 -31.26
C GLU A 211 9.62 -14.19 -31.67
N ARG A 212 10.00 -15.07 -30.74
CA ARG A 212 10.95 -16.16 -31.01
C ARG A 212 10.40 -17.24 -31.94
N SER A 213 9.07 -17.45 -32.01
CA SER A 213 8.49 -18.46 -32.90
C SER A 213 8.43 -17.97 -34.36
N LYS A 214 8.14 -16.68 -34.60
CA LYS A 214 8.14 -16.08 -35.95
C LYS A 214 9.54 -16.10 -36.56
N ALA A 215 10.57 -15.71 -35.79
CA ALA A 215 11.95 -15.66 -36.28
C ALA A 215 12.48 -17.04 -36.72
N ARG A 216 12.12 -18.11 -35.99
CA ARG A 216 12.55 -19.48 -36.32
C ARG A 216 11.87 -19.99 -37.60
N PHE A 217 10.59 -19.70 -37.79
CA PHE A 217 9.85 -20.05 -39.01
C PHE A 217 10.41 -19.39 -40.27
N TYR A 218 10.62 -18.07 -40.25
CA TYR A 218 11.18 -17.35 -41.41
C TYR A 218 12.60 -17.79 -41.74
N LYS A 219 13.39 -18.24 -40.76
CA LYS A 219 14.69 -18.85 -41.00
C LYS A 219 14.56 -20.13 -41.84
N HIS A 220 13.67 -21.05 -41.44
CA HIS A 220 13.42 -22.29 -42.19
C HIS A 220 12.82 -22.02 -43.59
N LEU A 221 11.93 -21.04 -43.72
CA LEU A 221 11.34 -20.65 -45.00
C LEU A 221 12.38 -20.09 -45.97
N ARG A 222 13.31 -19.24 -45.49
CA ARG A 222 14.41 -18.71 -46.31
C ARG A 222 15.37 -19.80 -46.78
N THR A 223 15.71 -20.76 -45.91
CA THR A 223 16.57 -21.89 -46.28
C THR A 223 15.91 -22.75 -47.35
N TYR A 224 14.61 -23.04 -47.20
CA TYR A 224 13.84 -23.79 -48.19
C TYR A 224 13.81 -23.08 -49.55
N ALA A 225 13.46 -21.79 -49.59
CA ALA A 225 13.43 -21.01 -50.84
C ALA A 225 14.79 -20.96 -51.55
N GLY A 226 15.88 -20.83 -50.78
CA GLY A 226 17.25 -20.81 -51.33
C GLY A 226 17.64 -22.15 -51.97
N VAL A 227 17.40 -23.27 -51.28
CA VAL A 227 17.70 -24.61 -51.81
C VAL A 227 16.87 -24.92 -53.05
N ILE A 228 15.59 -24.54 -53.03
CA ILE A 228 14.68 -24.70 -54.16
C ILE A 228 15.11 -23.90 -55.38
N GLY A 229 15.42 -22.61 -55.20
CA GLY A 229 15.90 -21.77 -56.30
C GLY A 229 17.20 -22.30 -56.88
N PHE A 230 18.11 -22.80 -56.05
CA PHE A 230 19.37 -23.39 -56.50
C PHE A 230 19.16 -24.66 -57.32
N LEU A 231 18.30 -25.58 -56.86
CA LEU A 231 18.01 -26.80 -57.60
C LEU A 231 17.25 -26.52 -58.91
N LEU A 232 16.39 -25.50 -58.95
CA LEU A 232 15.73 -25.03 -60.17
C LEU A 232 16.74 -24.48 -61.19
N ILE A 233 17.79 -23.78 -60.74
CA ILE A 233 18.87 -23.32 -61.62
C ILE A 233 19.66 -24.50 -62.20
N ILE A 234 19.94 -25.53 -61.38
CA ILE A 234 20.57 -26.78 -61.86
C ILE A 234 19.69 -27.47 -62.89
N ASP A 235 18.38 -27.58 -62.64
CA ASP A 235 17.42 -28.19 -63.56
C ASP A 235 17.37 -27.45 -64.91
N LEU A 236 17.38 -26.12 -64.88
CA LEU A 236 17.43 -25.25 -66.08
C LEU A 236 18.73 -25.41 -66.88
N LEU A 237 19.88 -25.57 -66.20
CA LEU A 237 21.18 -25.75 -66.85
C LEU A 237 21.39 -27.18 -67.37
N SER A 238 20.70 -28.16 -66.78
CA SER A 238 20.84 -29.59 -67.09
C SER A 238 19.93 -30.08 -68.24
N ALA A 239 19.12 -29.19 -68.83
CA ALA A 239 18.23 -29.48 -69.97
C ALA A 239 17.44 -30.81 -69.85
N GLY A 240 16.85 -31.09 -68.68
CA GLY A 240 16.19 -32.38 -68.47
C GLY A 240 15.30 -32.49 -67.23
N GLY A 241 14.00 -32.26 -67.43
CA GLY A 241 12.97 -33.14 -66.90
C GLY A 241 12.49 -32.91 -65.46
N LEU A 242 12.18 -31.68 -65.05
CA LEU A 242 11.28 -31.32 -63.94
C LEU A 242 11.43 -32.20 -62.66
N TRP A 243 12.63 -32.69 -62.34
CA TRP A 243 12.81 -33.62 -61.21
C TRP A 243 12.83 -32.86 -59.88
N PHE A 244 13.09 -31.55 -59.96
CA PHE A 244 13.09 -30.62 -58.85
C PHE A 244 11.75 -30.56 -58.07
N TYR A 245 10.63 -30.92 -58.70
CA TYR A 245 9.30 -30.90 -58.07
C TYR A 245 9.14 -31.94 -56.96
N TRP A 246 9.83 -33.07 -57.03
CA TRP A 246 9.73 -34.13 -56.02
C TRP A 246 10.32 -33.72 -54.66
N PRO A 247 11.55 -33.16 -54.58
CA PRO A 247 12.05 -32.55 -53.35
C PRO A 247 11.22 -31.36 -52.87
N ALA A 248 10.74 -30.52 -53.79
CA ALA A 248 9.94 -29.36 -53.46
C ALA A 248 8.59 -29.73 -52.81
N LEU A 249 7.90 -30.74 -53.33
CA LEU A 249 6.62 -31.19 -52.77
C LEU A 249 6.78 -31.80 -51.37
N GLY A 250 7.82 -32.61 -51.15
CA GLY A 250 8.06 -33.23 -49.83
C GLY A 250 8.37 -32.21 -48.74
N TRP A 251 9.28 -31.28 -49.00
CA TRP A 251 9.66 -30.24 -48.02
C TRP A 251 8.60 -29.14 -47.89
N GLY A 252 7.88 -28.81 -48.97
CA GLY A 252 6.76 -27.87 -48.95
C GLY A 252 5.61 -28.37 -48.07
N LEU A 253 5.29 -29.67 -48.13
CA LEU A 253 4.25 -30.27 -47.28
C LEU A 253 4.64 -30.23 -45.79
N PHE A 254 5.89 -30.48 -45.46
CA PHE A 254 6.38 -30.39 -44.08
C PHE A 254 6.29 -28.96 -43.51
N LEU A 255 6.66 -27.94 -44.29
CA LEU A 255 6.51 -26.54 -43.89
C LEU A 255 5.05 -26.13 -43.73
N PHE A 256 4.17 -26.61 -44.61
CA PHE A 256 2.74 -26.37 -44.54
C PHE A 256 2.11 -27.00 -43.28
N LEU A 257 2.46 -28.25 -42.96
CA LEU A 257 1.99 -28.92 -41.75
C LEU A 257 2.51 -28.23 -40.47
N HIS A 258 3.78 -27.83 -40.46
CA HIS A 258 4.36 -27.06 -39.34
C HIS A 258 3.68 -25.69 -39.18
N TRP A 259 3.32 -25.02 -40.27
CA TRP A 259 2.56 -23.76 -40.25
C TRP A 259 1.11 -23.97 -39.77
N SER A 260 0.45 -25.05 -40.18
CA SER A 260 -0.92 -25.39 -39.77
C SER A 260 -1.01 -25.70 -38.26
N PHE A 261 -0.06 -26.47 -37.72
CA PHE A 261 0.02 -26.74 -36.28
C PHE A 261 0.32 -25.49 -35.45
N THR A 262 1.17 -24.59 -35.95
CA THR A 262 1.48 -23.34 -35.23
C THR A 262 0.38 -22.27 -35.36
N SER A 263 -0.40 -22.27 -36.44
CA SER A 263 -1.49 -21.33 -36.66
C SER A 263 -2.82 -21.75 -36.01
N SER A 264 -3.13 -23.06 -35.93
CA SER A 264 -4.32 -23.54 -35.21
C SER A 264 -4.32 -23.16 -33.73
N SER A 265 -3.14 -23.08 -33.10
CA SER A 265 -3.01 -22.60 -31.72
C SER A 265 -3.43 -21.13 -31.53
N LYS A 266 -3.45 -20.33 -32.62
CA LYS A 266 -3.90 -18.92 -32.58
C LYS A 266 -5.41 -18.78 -32.74
N ARG A 267 -6.05 -19.61 -33.57
CA ARG A 267 -7.50 -19.54 -33.79
C ARG A 267 -8.31 -19.86 -32.53
N MET A 268 -7.82 -20.76 -31.67
CA MET A 268 -8.46 -21.02 -30.37
C MET A 268 -8.21 -19.90 -29.34
N ALA A 269 -7.19 -19.05 -29.52
CA ALA A 269 -6.90 -17.92 -28.63
C ALA A 269 -7.59 -16.61 -29.05
N GLU A 270 -7.98 -16.48 -30.32
CA GLU A 270 -8.74 -15.33 -30.85
C GLU A 270 -10.25 -15.48 -30.65
N MET A 271 -10.81 -16.71 -30.64
CA MET A 271 -12.23 -16.94 -30.33
C MET A 271 -12.62 -16.67 -28.87
N ASP A 272 -11.65 -16.59 -27.95
CA ASP A 272 -11.87 -16.29 -26.52
C ASP A 272 -11.73 -14.78 -26.18
N GLY A 273 -11.52 -13.94 -27.19
CA GLY A 273 -10.88 -12.62 -27.03
C GLY A 273 -11.72 -11.36 -27.24
N GLU A 274 -12.83 -11.40 -27.97
CA GLU A 274 -13.60 -10.18 -28.28
C GLU A 274 -15.09 -10.38 -28.10
N ALA A 275 -15.66 -9.74 -27.06
CA ALA A 275 -17.10 -9.56 -26.92
C ALA A 275 -17.56 -8.38 -27.80
N PRO A 276 -18.74 -8.43 -28.44
CA PRO A 276 -19.22 -7.35 -29.27
C PRO A 276 -19.60 -6.13 -28.43
N LEU A 277 -19.47 -4.94 -29.04
CA LEU A 277 -19.89 -3.66 -28.46
C LEU A 277 -21.42 -3.60 -28.40
N ASP A 278 -22.00 -3.17 -27.27
CA ASP A 278 -23.41 -2.75 -27.23
C ASP A 278 -23.56 -1.32 -27.76
N GLU A 279 -24.74 -1.01 -28.31
CA GLU A 279 -25.08 0.22 -29.04
C GLU A 279 -25.05 1.53 -28.22
N THR A 280 -24.69 1.50 -26.93
CA THR A 280 -24.65 2.69 -26.05
C THR A 280 -23.25 3.15 -25.63
N GLY A 281 -22.19 2.49 -26.08
CA GLY A 281 -20.82 3.05 -26.00
C GLY A 281 -20.23 3.15 -24.58
N HIS A 282 -20.56 2.26 -23.65
CA HIS A 282 -19.91 2.19 -22.33
C HIS A 282 -19.17 0.87 -22.09
N ARG A 283 -17.93 0.97 -21.59
CA ARG A 283 -17.13 -0.20 -21.13
C ARG A 283 -17.42 -0.46 -19.65
N ARG A 284 -18.05 -1.59 -19.29
CA ARG A 284 -18.11 -2.08 -17.90
C ARG A 284 -16.74 -2.58 -17.45
N ALA A 285 -16.34 -2.24 -16.22
CA ALA A 285 -15.14 -2.75 -15.56
C ALA A 285 -15.32 -4.23 -15.16
N GLY A 286 -15.19 -5.15 -16.11
CA GLY A 286 -15.29 -6.59 -15.88
C GLY A 286 -13.95 -7.21 -15.50
N GLY A 287 -13.67 -7.37 -14.21
CA GLY A 287 -12.70 -8.36 -13.75
C GLY A 287 -13.26 -9.76 -13.99
N LYS A 288 -12.56 -10.61 -14.75
CA LYS A 288 -13.04 -11.98 -15.05
C LYS A 288 -12.98 -12.82 -13.76
N LEU A 289 -14.16 -13.15 -13.20
CA LEU A 289 -14.33 -14.00 -12.01
C LEU A 289 -13.56 -15.31 -12.15
N ARG A 290 -12.84 -15.69 -11.10
CA ARG A 290 -11.85 -16.78 -11.14
C ARG A 290 -12.17 -17.91 -10.16
N HIS A 291 -12.77 -17.63 -9.01
CA HIS A 291 -13.00 -18.64 -7.97
C HIS A 291 -14.41 -18.55 -7.36
N LEU A 292 -14.97 -19.71 -7.00
CA LEU A 292 -16.09 -19.84 -6.08
C LEU A 292 -15.51 -20.04 -4.68
N ARG A 293 -15.91 -19.21 -3.73
CA ARG A 293 -15.48 -19.26 -2.33
C ARG A 293 -16.62 -19.73 -1.45
N ILE A 294 -16.34 -20.68 -0.56
CA ILE A 294 -17.27 -21.21 0.43
C ILE A 294 -16.65 -21.03 1.81
N GLN A 295 -17.31 -20.29 2.69
CA GLN A 295 -16.89 -20.06 4.06
C GLN A 295 -17.96 -20.55 5.04
N VAL A 296 -17.52 -21.29 6.06
CA VAL A 296 -18.40 -21.76 7.13
C VAL A 296 -17.82 -21.27 8.46
N GLU A 297 -18.58 -20.44 9.18
CA GLU A 297 -18.20 -19.90 10.48
C GLU A 297 -19.16 -20.38 11.59
N PRO A 298 -18.67 -21.00 12.68
CA PRO A 298 -19.50 -21.31 13.84
C PRO A 298 -19.78 -20.06 14.68
N LYS A 299 -21.02 -19.91 15.15
CA LYS A 299 -21.41 -18.87 16.10
C LYS A 299 -21.01 -19.28 17.52
N GLY A 300 -19.76 -18.99 17.87
CA GLY A 300 -19.16 -19.26 19.18
C GLY A 300 -17.64 -19.39 19.10
N SER A 301 -16.93 -19.19 20.23
CA SER A 301 -15.46 -19.04 20.31
C SER A 301 -14.61 -20.30 20.00
N SER A 302 -15.05 -21.20 19.12
CA SER A 302 -14.18 -22.25 18.57
C SER A 302 -13.72 -21.86 17.16
N ALA A 303 -12.57 -21.18 17.07
CA ALA A 303 -11.92 -20.87 15.80
C ALA A 303 -11.40 -22.12 15.07
N LYS A 304 -11.39 -23.29 15.73
CA LYS A 304 -10.84 -24.55 15.19
C LYS A 304 -11.71 -25.22 14.12
N ASP A 305 -12.98 -24.84 14.00
CA ASP A 305 -13.94 -25.50 13.10
C ASP A 305 -14.32 -24.62 11.88
N ARG A 306 -13.55 -23.55 11.61
CA ARG A 306 -13.75 -22.69 10.45
C ARG A 306 -13.20 -23.34 9.17
N VAL A 307 -14.03 -23.38 8.13
CA VAL A 307 -13.66 -23.97 6.82
C VAL A 307 -13.74 -22.88 5.75
N ASN A 308 -12.69 -22.72 4.95
CA ASN A 308 -12.62 -21.76 3.84
C ASN A 308 -12.06 -22.45 2.60
N ILE A 309 -12.89 -22.58 1.58
CA ILE A 309 -12.59 -23.33 0.36
C ILE A 309 -12.66 -22.37 -0.83
N ARG A 310 -11.69 -22.48 -1.75
CA ARG A 310 -11.68 -21.74 -3.02
C ARG A 310 -11.58 -22.71 -4.18
N VAL A 311 -12.58 -22.70 -5.06
CA VAL A 311 -12.65 -23.59 -6.22
C VAL A 311 -12.53 -22.75 -7.49
N PRO A 312 -11.54 -23.01 -8.37
CA PRO A 312 -11.43 -22.28 -9.63
C PRO A 312 -12.66 -22.51 -10.54
N LEU A 313 -13.33 -21.44 -10.96
CA LEU A 313 -14.53 -21.50 -11.81
C LEU A 313 -14.28 -22.17 -13.17
N LYS A 314 -13.04 -22.08 -13.67
CA LYS A 314 -12.63 -22.75 -14.90
C LYS A 314 -12.74 -24.28 -14.82
N MET A 315 -12.58 -24.86 -13.63
CA MET A 315 -12.71 -26.31 -13.44
C MET A 315 -14.18 -26.72 -13.41
N LEU A 316 -15.02 -25.95 -12.73
CA LEU A 316 -16.46 -26.21 -12.69
C LEU A 316 -17.10 -26.08 -14.08
N ARG A 317 -16.71 -25.04 -14.83
CA ARG A 317 -17.12 -24.84 -16.24
C ARG A 317 -16.62 -25.93 -17.20
N ALA A 318 -15.53 -26.61 -16.85
CA ALA A 318 -15.02 -27.75 -17.61
C ALA A 318 -15.70 -29.08 -17.21
N GLY A 319 -16.76 -29.04 -16.40
CA GLY A 319 -17.52 -30.21 -15.97
C GLY A 319 -16.88 -31.01 -14.83
N VAL A 320 -15.81 -30.48 -14.20
CA VAL A 320 -15.18 -31.13 -13.06
C VAL A 320 -16.11 -31.00 -11.85
N LYS A 321 -16.58 -32.14 -11.33
CA LYS A 321 -17.47 -32.16 -10.17
C LYS A 321 -16.78 -31.48 -8.98
N LEU A 322 -17.47 -30.55 -8.31
CA LEU A 322 -16.93 -29.85 -7.12
C LEU A 322 -16.48 -30.86 -6.06
N SER A 323 -17.19 -31.99 -5.97
CA SER A 323 -16.78 -33.15 -5.18
C SER A 323 -15.39 -33.68 -5.56
N SER A 324 -15.00 -33.78 -6.83
CA SER A 324 -13.67 -34.30 -7.23
C SER A 324 -12.51 -33.34 -6.94
N ALA A 325 -12.78 -32.04 -6.79
CA ALA A 325 -11.78 -31.02 -6.51
C ALA A 325 -11.42 -30.90 -5.02
N LEU A 326 -12.17 -31.58 -4.14
CA LEU A 326 -11.96 -31.56 -2.69
C LEU A 326 -11.26 -32.84 -2.22
N PRO A 327 -10.43 -32.79 -1.16
CA PRO A 327 -9.88 -34.01 -0.54
C PRO A 327 -10.99 -34.90 0.03
N GLU A 328 -10.93 -36.22 -0.16
CA GLU A 328 -11.95 -37.19 0.33
C GLU A 328 -12.33 -36.98 1.80
N HIS A 329 -11.33 -36.84 2.69
CA HIS A 329 -11.54 -36.62 4.12
C HIS A 329 -12.26 -35.30 4.48
N ALA A 330 -12.26 -34.31 3.58
CA ALA A 330 -12.96 -33.05 3.76
C ALA A 330 -14.43 -33.15 3.30
N LYS A 331 -14.70 -33.93 2.26
CA LYS A 331 -16.06 -34.14 1.73
C LYS A 331 -16.95 -34.81 2.77
N ASP A 332 -16.48 -35.89 3.36
CA ASP A 332 -17.26 -36.66 4.34
C ASP A 332 -17.57 -35.81 5.57
N LYS A 333 -16.60 -35.02 6.05
CA LYS A 333 -16.82 -34.10 7.18
C LYS A 333 -17.80 -32.99 6.86
N ILE A 334 -17.77 -32.44 5.65
CA ILE A 334 -18.67 -31.36 5.23
C ILE A 334 -20.08 -31.91 5.01
N ASN A 335 -20.22 -33.01 4.28
CA ASN A 335 -21.53 -33.65 4.04
C ASN A 335 -22.14 -34.19 5.35
N HIS A 336 -21.34 -34.76 6.26
CA HIS A 336 -21.81 -35.18 7.58
C HIS A 336 -22.26 -33.98 8.44
N ALA A 337 -21.49 -32.89 8.45
CA ALA A 337 -21.85 -31.68 9.17
C ALA A 337 -23.10 -30.98 8.62
N LEU A 338 -23.34 -31.04 7.31
CA LEU A 338 -24.55 -30.51 6.67
C LEU A 338 -25.77 -31.40 6.98
N LYS A 339 -25.60 -32.73 6.92
CA LYS A 339 -26.67 -33.70 7.13
C LYS A 339 -27.12 -33.83 8.60
N GLU A 340 -26.20 -33.78 9.57
CA GLU A 340 -26.54 -33.74 11.01
C GLU A 340 -27.32 -32.47 11.41
N LYS A 341 -27.24 -31.42 10.59
CA LYS A 341 -27.81 -30.09 10.87
C LYS A 341 -29.05 -29.78 10.02
N GLY A 342 -29.56 -30.77 9.27
CA GLY A 342 -30.83 -30.68 8.54
C GLY A 342 -30.77 -29.93 7.20
N VAL A 343 -29.56 -29.67 6.67
CA VAL A 343 -29.38 -29.01 5.37
C VAL A 343 -29.28 -30.09 4.28
N ASP A 344 -30.32 -30.21 3.45
CA ASP A 344 -30.37 -31.14 2.31
C ASP A 344 -29.62 -30.55 1.11
N PHE A 345 -28.32 -30.35 1.27
CA PHE A 345 -27.43 -29.82 0.24
C PHE A 345 -26.26 -30.78 0.04
N ASP A 346 -26.30 -31.55 -1.05
CA ASP A 346 -25.25 -32.49 -1.40
C ASP A 346 -24.31 -31.88 -2.46
N LEU A 347 -23.05 -31.69 -2.08
CA LEU A 347 -21.99 -31.14 -2.94
C LEU A 347 -21.71 -32.01 -4.18
N SER A 348 -22.26 -33.22 -4.24
CA SER A 348 -22.17 -34.11 -5.41
C SER A 348 -23.22 -33.83 -6.50
N LEU A 349 -24.28 -33.05 -6.21
CA LEU A 349 -25.41 -32.78 -7.12
C LEU A 349 -25.23 -31.56 -8.05
N PHE A 350 -24.07 -30.89 -8.00
CA PHE A 350 -23.77 -29.78 -8.90
C PHE A 350 -23.48 -30.30 -10.33
N GLU A 351 -24.52 -30.48 -11.15
CA GLU A 351 -24.41 -30.97 -12.53
C GLU A 351 -24.79 -29.92 -13.60
N GLY A 352 -23.83 -29.65 -14.48
CA GLY A 352 -23.99 -29.63 -15.94
C GLY A 352 -24.71 -28.47 -16.63
N GLU A 353 -25.88 -28.03 -16.16
CA GLU A 353 -26.70 -27.02 -16.88
C GLU A 353 -27.14 -25.85 -16.00
N LYS A 354 -27.20 -26.02 -14.67
CA LYS A 354 -27.63 -24.96 -13.74
C LYS A 354 -26.48 -24.11 -13.19
N LEU A 355 -25.24 -24.41 -13.58
CA LEU A 355 -24.05 -23.76 -13.02
C LEU A 355 -24.00 -22.27 -13.37
N GLU A 356 -24.23 -21.88 -14.62
CA GLU A 356 -24.11 -20.46 -15.02
C GLU A 356 -25.26 -19.61 -14.43
N GLU A 357 -26.48 -20.15 -14.29
CA GLU A 357 -27.61 -19.46 -13.65
C GLU A 357 -27.33 -19.19 -12.16
N VAL A 358 -26.73 -20.16 -11.45
CA VAL A 358 -26.34 -20.00 -10.05
C VAL A 358 -25.12 -19.08 -9.92
N LEU A 359 -24.16 -19.15 -10.84
CA LEU A 359 -22.99 -18.27 -10.84
C LEU A 359 -23.40 -16.82 -11.04
N ASP A 360 -24.26 -16.51 -12.01
CA ASP A 360 -24.77 -15.16 -12.26
C ASP A 360 -25.49 -14.58 -11.03
N SER A 361 -26.30 -15.39 -10.34
CA SER A 361 -26.94 -14.96 -9.08
C SER A 361 -25.93 -14.73 -7.95
N LEU A 362 -24.81 -15.47 -7.93
CA LEU A 362 -23.77 -15.35 -6.90
C LEU A 362 -22.82 -14.16 -7.14
N VAL A 363 -22.73 -13.62 -8.36
CA VAL A 363 -21.89 -12.45 -8.69
C VAL A 363 -22.42 -11.19 -8.00
N ASP A 364 -23.73 -11.01 -7.98
CA ASP A 364 -24.34 -9.76 -7.54
C ASP A 364 -24.68 -9.72 -6.04
N SER A 365 -24.86 -10.86 -5.38
CA SER A 365 -25.34 -10.86 -3.98
C SER A 365 -24.65 -11.86 -3.04
N GLY A 366 -23.97 -12.88 -3.55
CA GLY A 366 -23.57 -14.03 -2.73
C GLY A 366 -24.80 -14.76 -2.16
N ILE A 367 -24.58 -15.90 -1.50
CA ILE A 367 -25.62 -16.63 -0.76
C ILE A 367 -25.17 -16.75 0.68
N ASP A 368 -25.96 -16.16 1.57
CA ASP A 368 -25.81 -16.26 3.02
C ASP A 368 -26.91 -17.13 3.59
N VAL A 369 -26.53 -18.18 4.31
CA VAL A 369 -27.46 -19.07 5.00
C VAL A 369 -27.13 -19.04 6.48
N GLU A 370 -28.07 -18.49 7.25
CA GLU A 370 -27.95 -18.35 8.70
C GLU A 370 -28.74 -19.47 9.39
N THR A 371 -28.07 -20.22 10.27
CA THR A 371 -28.70 -21.29 11.07
C THR A 371 -28.50 -20.99 12.56
N SER A 372 -29.17 -21.74 13.43
CA SER A 372 -29.18 -21.52 14.89
C SER A 372 -27.79 -21.48 15.54
N ASP A 373 -26.77 -22.09 14.94
CA ASP A 373 -25.42 -22.14 15.50
C ASP A 373 -24.28 -21.78 14.53
N LYS A 374 -24.56 -21.46 13.26
CA LYS A 374 -23.54 -21.18 12.23
C LYS A 374 -24.01 -20.20 11.14
N GLU A 375 -23.04 -19.64 10.44
CA GLU A 375 -23.21 -18.78 9.26
C GLU A 375 -22.39 -19.36 8.09
N ILE A 376 -23.04 -19.52 6.93
CA ILE A 376 -22.42 -20.05 5.71
C ILE A 376 -22.51 -18.96 4.64
N HIS A 377 -21.35 -18.58 4.09
CA HIS A 377 -21.23 -17.58 3.02
C HIS A 377 -20.63 -18.20 1.76
N ILE A 378 -21.35 -18.05 0.64
CA ILE A 378 -20.90 -18.50 -0.70
C ILE A 378 -20.83 -17.29 -1.63
N SER A 379 -19.68 -17.05 -2.26
CA SER A 379 -19.49 -15.91 -3.17
C SER A 379 -18.52 -16.20 -4.32
N CYS A 380 -18.61 -15.43 -5.40
CA CYS A 380 -17.70 -15.51 -6.55
C CYS A 380 -16.67 -14.35 -6.53
N GLU A 381 -15.38 -14.66 -6.75
CA GLU A 381 -14.26 -13.69 -6.78
C GLU A 381 -13.39 -13.77 -8.04
#